data_AF-A0A3A8Z8F8-F1
#
_entry.id   AF-A0A3A8Z8F8-F1
#
_cell.length_a   1.000
_cell.length_b   1.000
_cell.length_c   1.000
_cell.angle_alpha   90.00
_cell.angle_beta   90.00
_cell.angle_gamma   90.00
#
_symmetry.space_group_name_H-M   'P 1'
#
loop_
_entity.id
_entity.type
_entity.pdbx_description
1 polymer ?
#
loop_
_entity_poly.entity_id
_entity_poly.type
_entity_poly.pdbx_seq_one_letter_code
_entity_poly.pdbx_strand_id
1 'polypeptide(L)'
;MNYYVHNLETVNARIFKKKHFQFDYIEPNPFEKMQNSSGLSVIGCMKLKEIEKEAATDTVVISSGITDHYFMLMSPDKMKHLRKKHLIGYVMVSANTYVAVYEHSILMPLLLSIAFLAIFCGIIF
;
A
#
# COMPACT_ATOMS: atom_id res chain seq x y z
N MET A 1 -9.15 -6.35 -13.14
CA MET A 1 -9.78 -7.27 -12.18
C MET A 1 -9.88 -6.58 -10.82
N ASN A 2 -11.00 -6.76 -10.11
CA ASN A 2 -11.19 -6.18 -8.78
C ASN A 2 -10.90 -7.25 -7.73
N TYR A 3 -10.06 -6.92 -6.76
CA TYR A 3 -9.75 -7.77 -5.61
C TYR A 3 -10.36 -7.16 -4.35
N TYR A 4 -10.82 -7.98 -3.41
CA TYR A 4 -11.46 -7.51 -2.19
C TYR A 4 -10.60 -7.82 -0.99
N VAL A 5 -10.46 -6.89 -0.06
CA VAL A 5 -9.77 -7.16 1.20
C VAL A 5 -10.59 -8.13 2.04
N HIS A 6 -9.97 -9.23 2.46
CA HIS A 6 -10.56 -10.21 3.36
C HIS A 6 -10.04 -10.03 4.79
N ASN A 7 -10.92 -10.23 5.77
CA ASN A 7 -10.52 -10.31 7.17
C ASN A 7 -9.70 -11.59 7.42
N LEU A 8 -8.66 -11.46 8.23
CA LEU A 8 -7.79 -12.56 8.59
C LEU A 8 -8.30 -13.17 9.90
N GLU A 9 -9.31 -14.03 9.82
CA GLU A 9 -10.03 -14.57 10.98
C GLU A 9 -9.16 -15.38 11.95
N THR A 10 -7.97 -15.84 11.55
CA THR A 10 -7.17 -16.83 12.29
C THR A 10 -5.66 -16.54 12.34
N VAL A 11 -5.20 -15.36 11.93
CA VAL A 11 -3.76 -15.07 11.74
C VAL A 11 -3.29 -13.98 12.71
N ASN A 12 -1.97 -13.93 13.00
CA ASN A 12 -1.28 -12.83 13.69
C ASN A 12 -1.31 -11.52 12.88
N ALA A 13 -2.50 -11.12 12.45
CA ALA A 13 -2.73 -9.90 11.70
C ALA A 13 -2.80 -8.71 12.67
N ARG A 14 -2.28 -7.58 12.20
CA ARG A 14 -2.47 -6.28 12.84
C ARG A 14 -3.57 -5.53 12.11
N ILE A 15 -4.25 -4.65 12.83
CA ILE A 15 -5.28 -3.79 12.25
C ILE A 15 -4.62 -2.47 11.87
N PHE A 16 -4.72 -2.10 10.60
CA PHE A 16 -4.39 -0.76 10.13
C PHE A 16 -5.63 0.13 10.26
N LYS A 17 -5.49 1.32 10.86
CA LYS A 17 -6.55 2.35 10.91
C LYS A 17 -5.98 3.71 10.54
N LYS A 18 -6.50 4.33 9.47
CA LYS A 18 -6.13 5.70 9.07
C LYS A 18 -7.31 6.35 8.36
N LYS A 19 -7.79 7.49 8.88
CA LYS A 19 -9.01 8.16 8.37
C LYS A 19 -10.18 7.18 8.29
N HIS A 20 -10.72 6.95 7.09
CA HIS A 20 -11.86 6.06 6.82
C HIS A 20 -11.43 4.64 6.40
N PHE A 21 -10.13 4.33 6.47
CA PHE A 21 -9.61 3.01 6.10
C PHE A 21 -9.36 2.17 7.34
N GLN A 22 -9.92 0.96 7.35
CA GLN A 22 -9.61 -0.10 8.30
C GLN A 22 -9.47 -1.44 7.57
N PHE A 23 -8.38 -2.16 7.80
CA PHE A 23 -8.17 -3.51 7.28
C PHE A 23 -7.10 -4.27 8.07
N ASP A 24 -7.17 -5.60 8.01
CA ASP A 24 -6.18 -6.50 8.58
C ASP A 24 -4.97 -6.65 7.66
N TYR A 25 -3.77 -6.66 8.23
CA TYR A 25 -2.53 -6.88 7.50
C TYR A 25 -1.54 -7.71 8.30
N ILE A 26 -0.65 -8.42 7.61
CA ILE A 26 0.45 -9.16 8.21
C ILE A 26 1.73 -8.32 8.08
N GLU A 27 2.47 -8.15 9.17
CA GLU A 27 3.75 -7.43 9.14
C GLU A 27 4.77 -8.14 8.23
N PRO A 28 5.75 -7.40 7.68
CA PRO A 28 6.66 -7.97 6.71
C PRO A 28 7.47 -9.17 7.21
N ASN A 29 8.01 -9.08 8.43
CA ASN A 29 8.87 -10.13 8.98
C ASN A 29 8.12 -11.46 9.21
N PRO A 30 6.93 -11.48 9.84
CA PRO A 30 6.09 -12.68 9.89
C PRO A 30 5.68 -13.21 8.51
N PHE A 31 5.32 -12.32 7.58
CA PHE A 31 4.88 -12.72 6.25
C PHE A 31 5.97 -13.40 5.44
N GLU A 32 7.17 -12.83 5.39
CA GLU A 32 8.32 -13.40 4.65
C GLU A 32 8.65 -14.82 5.14
N LYS A 33 8.49 -15.09 6.44
CA LYS A 33 8.66 -16.45 7.01
C LYS A 33 7.60 -17.43 6.55
N MET A 34 6.34 -17.01 6.45
CA MET A 34 5.24 -17.84 5.97
C MET A 34 5.35 -18.07 4.46
N GLN A 35 5.70 -17.05 3.69
CA GLN A 35 5.84 -17.15 2.24
C GLN A 35 6.94 -18.13 1.82
N ASN A 36 8.03 -18.23 2.59
CA ASN A 36 9.09 -19.19 2.30
C ASN A 36 8.69 -20.65 2.57
N SER A 37 7.63 -20.89 3.35
CA SER A 37 7.18 -22.23 3.75
C SER A 37 5.83 -22.64 3.14
N SER A 38 5.12 -21.71 2.52
CA SER A 38 3.80 -21.93 1.93
C SER A 38 3.73 -21.17 0.61
N GLY A 39 3.13 -21.75 -0.43
CA GLY A 39 3.08 -21.21 -1.80
C GLY A 39 2.23 -19.94 -1.96
N LEU A 40 2.41 -18.96 -1.08
CA LEU A 40 1.70 -17.68 -1.06
C LEU A 40 2.20 -16.78 -2.20
N SER A 41 1.26 -16.19 -2.92
CA SER A 41 1.56 -15.29 -4.04
C SER A 41 1.36 -13.84 -3.64
N VAL A 42 2.33 -12.98 -3.97
CA VAL A 42 2.20 -11.52 -3.88
C VAL A 42 2.02 -10.97 -5.29
N ILE A 43 0.82 -10.49 -5.60
CA ILE A 43 0.43 -10.12 -6.96
C ILE A 43 0.66 -8.65 -7.31
N GLY A 44 1.07 -7.84 -6.34
CA GLY A 44 1.40 -6.43 -6.55
C GLY A 44 1.50 -5.65 -5.26
N CYS A 45 1.60 -4.33 -5.39
CA CYS A 45 1.55 -3.41 -4.25
C CYS A 45 0.52 -2.30 -4.42
N MET A 46 -0.10 -1.93 -3.30
CA MET A 46 -0.89 -0.71 -3.18
C MET A 46 -0.12 0.34 -2.38
N LYS A 47 -0.16 1.59 -2.85
CA LYS A 47 0.27 2.75 -2.05
C LYS A 47 -0.96 3.38 -1.44
N LEU A 48 -0.89 3.70 -0.15
CA LEU A 48 -1.94 4.46 0.53
C LEU A 48 -1.88 5.93 0.10
N LYS A 49 -2.34 6.20 -1.12
CA LYS A 49 -2.68 7.51 -1.64
C LYS A 49 -4.06 7.33 -2.25
N GLU A 50 -5.03 8.09 -1.76
CA GLU A 50 -6.35 8.17 -2.40
C GLU A 50 -6.11 8.71 -3.83
N ILE A 51 -6.53 7.97 -4.86
CA ILE A 51 -6.39 8.39 -6.26
C ILE A 51 -7.78 8.42 -6.86
N GLU A 52 -8.10 9.52 -7.54
CA GLU A 52 -9.29 9.66 -8.37
C GLU A 52 -9.27 8.65 -9.52
N LYS A 53 -10.46 8.15 -9.87
CA LYS A 53 -10.69 7.09 -10.87
C LYS A 53 -10.12 7.48 -12.23
N GLU A 54 -8.95 6.97 -12.61
CA GLU A 54 -8.60 6.79 -14.03
C GLU A 54 -7.73 5.55 -14.32
N ALA A 55 -8.06 4.95 -15.47
CA ALA A 55 -7.41 3.89 -16.25
C ALA A 55 -7.35 2.45 -15.70
N ALA A 56 -7.57 1.51 -16.62
CA ALA A 56 -7.77 0.07 -16.45
C ALA A 56 -6.53 -0.69 -15.92
N THR A 57 -6.22 -0.51 -14.65
CA THR A 57 -5.36 -1.40 -13.88
C THR A 57 -6.19 -2.23 -12.91
N ASP A 58 -5.68 -3.39 -12.54
CA ASP A 58 -6.20 -4.16 -11.41
C ASP A 58 -6.32 -3.29 -10.14
N THR A 59 -7.43 -3.43 -9.41
CA THR A 59 -7.72 -2.59 -8.23
C THR A 59 -8.04 -3.42 -6.99
N VAL A 60 -7.52 -3.02 -5.83
CA VAL A 60 -7.97 -3.51 -4.52
C VAL A 60 -9.12 -2.63 -4.05
N VAL A 61 -10.22 -3.27 -3.67
CA VAL A 61 -11.41 -2.64 -3.13
C VAL A 61 -11.42 -2.86 -1.62
N ILE A 62 -11.49 -1.75 -0.88
CA ILE A 62 -11.77 -1.75 0.55
C ILE A 62 -13.21 -1.26 0.71
N SER A 63 -14.12 -2.18 1.00
CA SER A 63 -15.53 -1.86 1.24
C SER A 63 -15.77 -1.65 2.73
N SER A 64 -16.41 -0.55 3.09
CA SER A 64 -16.90 -0.28 4.44
C SER A 64 -18.37 -0.71 4.65
N GLY A 65 -19.00 -1.31 3.63
CA GLY A 65 -20.43 -1.59 3.59
C GLY A 65 -21.30 -0.37 3.23
N ILE A 66 -20.76 0.85 3.32
CA ILE A 66 -21.44 2.11 2.94
C ILE A 66 -20.76 2.74 1.71
N THR A 67 -19.43 2.71 1.68
CA THR A 67 -18.61 3.24 0.59
C THR A 67 -17.50 2.27 0.22
N ASP A 68 -17.27 2.14 -1.08
CA ASP A 68 -16.16 1.39 -1.64
C ASP A 68 -15.00 2.33 -1.96
N HIS A 69 -13.82 1.97 -1.49
CA HIS A 69 -12.57 2.67 -1.81
C HIS A 69 -11.70 1.82 -2.72
N TYR A 70 -11.23 2.41 -3.81
CA TYR A 70 -10.46 1.72 -4.84
C TYR A 70 -8.99 2.13 -4.79
N PHE A 71 -8.10 1.13 -4.80
CA PHE A 71 -6.65 1.32 -4.82
C PHE A 71 -6.07 0.64 -6.05
N MET A 72 -5.32 1.39 -6.86
CA MET A 72 -4.63 0.81 -8.02
C MET A 72 -3.46 -0.07 -7.57
N LEU A 73 -3.34 -1.25 -8.18
CA LEU A 73 -2.20 -2.14 -8.00
C LEU A 73 -1.07 -1.77 -8.96
N MET A 74 0.12 -1.58 -8.42
CA MET A 74 1.34 -1.54 -9.22
C MET A 74 1.88 -2.96 -9.38
N SER A 75 2.35 -3.28 -10.59
CA SER A 75 3.00 -4.55 -10.92
C SER A 75 4.17 -4.87 -9.96
N PRO A 76 4.40 -6.17 -9.66
CA PRO A 76 5.53 -6.62 -8.84
C PRO A 76 6.89 -6.10 -9.27
N ASP A 77 7.14 -5.90 -10.57
CA ASP A 77 8.42 -5.37 -11.04
C ASP A 77 8.68 -3.94 -10.56
N LYS A 78 7.61 -3.14 -10.42
CA LYS A 78 7.69 -1.80 -9.87
C LYS A 78 7.91 -1.80 -8.34
N MET A 79 7.62 -2.92 -7.65
CA MET A 79 7.90 -3.07 -6.21
C MET A 79 9.40 -3.08 -5.92
N LYS A 80 10.23 -3.59 -6.83
CA LYS A 80 11.70 -3.67 -6.65
C LYS A 80 12.33 -2.30 -6.38
N HIS A 81 11.72 -1.23 -6.89
CA HIS A 81 12.18 0.14 -6.70
C HIS A 81 11.59 0.84 -5.47
N LEU A 82 10.66 0.19 -4.73
CA LEU A 82 10.08 0.75 -3.53
C LEU A 82 10.94 0.41 -2.31
N ARG A 83 11.21 1.43 -1.48
CA ARG A 83 12.00 1.25 -0.26
C ARG A 83 11.25 0.40 0.75
N LYS A 84 11.87 -0.70 1.23
CA LYS A 84 11.33 -1.53 2.33
C LYS A 84 10.94 -0.72 3.58
N LYS A 85 11.60 0.42 3.84
CA LYS A 85 11.25 1.33 4.95
C LYS A 85 9.80 1.81 4.95
N HIS A 86 9.14 1.86 3.79
CA HIS A 86 7.75 2.30 3.67
C HIS A 86 6.76 1.14 3.56
N LEU A 87 7.23 -0.11 3.58
CA LEU A 87 6.36 -1.27 3.59
C LEU A 87 5.69 -1.39 4.96
N ILE A 88 4.37 -1.26 4.99
CA ILE A 88 3.54 -1.41 6.19
C ILE A 88 3.28 -2.90 6.45
N GLY A 89 2.99 -3.67 5.39
CA GLY A 89 2.73 -5.10 5.49
C GLY A 89 1.98 -5.63 4.28
N TYR A 90 1.31 -6.77 4.44
CA TYR A 90 0.64 -7.50 3.36
C TYR A 90 -0.82 -7.75 3.71
N VAL A 91 -1.72 -7.48 2.77
CA VAL A 91 -3.17 -7.66 2.93
C VAL A 91 -3.62 -8.81 2.05
N MET A 92 -4.47 -9.68 2.60
CA MET A 92 -5.04 -10.80 1.85
C MET A 92 -6.19 -10.30 0.99
N VAL A 93 -6.15 -10.65 -0.29
CA VAL A 93 -7.15 -10.23 -1.28
C VAL A 93 -7.84 -11.39 -2.01
N SER A 94 -7.35 -12.61 -1.79
CA SER A 94 -7.99 -13.88 -2.13
C SER A 94 -7.25 -15.02 -1.40
N ALA A 95 -7.73 -16.25 -1.48
CA ALA A 95 -7.06 -17.44 -0.93
C ALA A 95 -5.58 -17.47 -1.36
N ASN A 96 -4.68 -17.48 -0.38
CA ASN A 96 -3.21 -17.49 -0.57
C ASN A 96 -2.65 -16.34 -1.43
N THR A 97 -3.43 -15.29 -1.65
CA THR A 97 -3.09 -14.17 -2.54
C THR A 97 -3.05 -12.87 -1.77
N TYR A 98 -1.90 -12.20 -1.82
CA TYR A 98 -1.62 -11.03 -1.01
C TYR A 98 -1.16 -9.84 -1.86
N VAL A 99 -1.39 -8.66 -1.31
CA VAL A 99 -0.94 -7.38 -1.86
C VAL A 99 -0.07 -6.70 -0.81
N ALA A 100 1.11 -6.22 -1.21
CA ALA A 100 1.94 -5.43 -0.31
C ALA A 100 1.42 -4.00 -0.18
N VAL A 101 1.48 -3.44 1.01
CA VAL A 101 0.95 -2.11 1.33
C VAL A 101 2.08 -1.20 1.71
N TYR A 102 2.24 -0.10 0.97
CA TYR A 102 3.25 0.91 1.26
C TYR A 102 2.61 2.20 1.76
N GLU A 103 3.21 2.79 2.79
CA GLU A 103 2.87 4.12 3.22
C GLU A 103 3.35 5.15 2.20
N HIS A 104 2.50 6.13 1.90
CA HIS A 104 2.93 7.29 1.13
C HIS A 104 3.75 8.24 2.01
N SER A 105 5.05 8.37 1.71
CA SER A 105 5.91 9.38 2.34
C SER A 105 5.75 10.73 1.64
N ILE A 106 4.97 11.63 2.25
CA ILE A 106 4.80 13.03 1.80
C ILE A 106 6.02 13.89 2.17
N LEU A 107 6.85 13.42 3.12
CA LEU A 107 7.97 14.17 3.65
C LEU A 107 9.01 14.53 2.58
N MET A 108 9.28 13.62 1.65
CA MET A 108 10.31 13.80 0.63
C MET A 108 9.94 14.85 -0.44
N PRO A 109 8.74 14.83 -1.07
CA PRO A 109 8.32 15.92 -1.95
C PRO A 109 8.13 17.24 -1.21
N LEU A 110 7.70 17.24 0.06
CA LEU A 110 7.59 18.46 0.87
C LEU A 110 8.97 19.10 1.11
N LEU A 111 9.97 18.31 1.50
CA LEU A 111 11.35 18.77 1.69
C LEU A 111 11.94 19.32 0.40
N LEU A 112 11.67 18.68 -0.74
CA LEU A 112 12.08 19.17 -2.05
C LEU A 112 11.43 20.51 -2.37
N SER A 113 10.12 20.67 -2.15
CA SER A 113 9.43 21.96 -2.37
C SER A 113 9.98 23.07 -1.46
N ILE A 114 10.27 22.76 -0.19
CA ILE A 114 10.89 23.73 0.74
C ILE A 114 12.30 24.10 0.27
N ALA A 115 13.11 23.14 -0.18
CA ALA A 115 14.45 23.40 -0.69
C ALA A 115 14.42 24.27 -1.96
N PHE A 116 13.50 24.00 -2.89
CA PHE A 116 13.29 24.83 -4.08
C PHE A 116 12.90 26.26 -3.73
N LEU A 117 11.97 26.43 -2.77
CA LEU A 117 11.56 27.75 -2.31
C LEU A 117 12.72 28.52 -1.65
N ALA A 118 13.53 27.85 -0.82
CA ALA A 118 14.69 28.47 -0.18
C ALA A 118 15.75 28.93 -1.20
N ILE A 119 16.04 28.11 -2.22
CA ILE A 119 16.95 28.47 -3.31
C ILE A 119 16.41 29.67 -4.09
N PHE A 120 15.11 29.65 -4.41
CA PHE A 120 14.47 30.75 -5.14
C PHE A 120 14.51 32.07 -4.35
N CYS A 121 14.19 32.04 -3.05
CA CYS A 121 14.30 33.20 -2.18
C CYS A 121 15.75 33.73 -2.10
N GLY A 122 16.75 32.84 -2.05
CA GLY A 122 18.16 33.23 -2.00
C GLY A 122 18.73 33.75 -3.33
N ILE A 123 18.05 33.53 -4.46
CA ILE A 123 18.42 34.11 -5.77
C ILE A 123 17.79 35.51 -5.93
N ILE A 124 16.63 35.74 -5.32
CA ILE A 124 15.89 37.01 -5.43
C ILE A 124 16.45 38.08 -4.49
N PHE A 125 16.98 37.69 -3.33
CA PHE A 125 17.64 38.58 -2.37
C PHE A 125 19.12 38.79 -2.70
#